data_AF-A0A524M7Y3-F1
#
_entry.id   AF-A0A524M7Y3-F1
#
_cell.length_a   1.000
_cell.length_b   1.000
_cell.length_c   1.000
_cell.angle_alpha   90.00
_cell.angle_beta   90.00
_cell.angle_gamma   90.00
#
_symmetry.space_group_name_H-M   'P 1'
#
loop_
_entity.id
_entity.type
_entity.pdbx_description
1 polymer ?
#
loop_
_entity_poly.entity_id
_entity_poly.type
_entity_poly.pdbx_seq_one_letter_code
_entity_poly.pdbx_strand_id
1 'polypeptide(L)'
;MKVARLLTEATVDLSSPSQREEYADEVWKMIQMAYKHVGTGGADISDLVQTPGVWRLIMKDGQLVGGAIYRNHNGLKLRLIFHNGTPNGKQSVIQMMANDIFVGRAWGEFSGQLERVMMRLGARPVSNMYASKLLGKRVKEMDKDGYHYLRDVGNGNIKREIILGNPTKY
;
A
#
# COMPACT_ATOMS: atom_id res chain seq x y z
N MET A 1 -34.25 23.16 -13.11
CA MET A 1 -33.18 22.72 -14.03
C MET A 1 -32.11 22.03 -13.18
N LYS A 2 -31.99 20.69 -13.22
CA LYS A 2 -30.92 19.98 -12.50
C LYS A 2 -29.66 20.04 -13.37
N VAL A 3 -28.72 20.91 -13.03
CA VAL A 3 -27.40 20.92 -13.66
C VAL A 3 -26.77 19.56 -13.37
N ALA A 4 -26.43 18.81 -14.42
CA ALA A 4 -25.73 17.54 -14.28
C ALA A 4 -24.41 17.80 -13.54
N ARG A 5 -24.28 17.26 -12.33
CA ARG A 5 -23.02 17.30 -11.59
C ARG A 5 -22.06 16.36 -12.31
N LEU A 6 -21.09 16.93 -13.03
CA LEU A 6 -19.99 16.16 -13.60
C LEU A 6 -19.21 15.55 -12.43
N LEU A 7 -19.27 14.23 -12.28
CA LEU A 7 -18.44 13.51 -11.31
C LEU A 7 -17.03 13.44 -11.88
N THR A 8 -16.08 14.11 -11.23
CA THR A 8 -14.67 14.06 -11.62
C THR A 8 -13.93 13.14 -10.66
N GLU A 9 -13.55 11.95 -11.13
CA GLU A 9 -12.65 11.05 -10.42
C GLU A 9 -11.31 11.01 -11.15
N ALA A 10 -10.22 11.21 -10.41
CA ALA A 10 -8.87 11.20 -10.96
C ALA A 10 -7.91 10.48 -10.03
N THR A 11 -7.00 9.71 -10.61
CA THR A 11 -5.82 9.20 -9.91
C THR A 11 -4.65 10.11 -10.20
N VAL A 12 -3.95 10.58 -9.17
CA VAL A 12 -2.80 11.49 -9.28
C VAL A 12 -1.57 10.77 -8.74
N ASP A 13 -0.56 10.57 -9.59
CA ASP A 13 0.70 9.94 -9.21
C ASP A 13 1.76 11.01 -8.91
N LEU A 14 2.23 11.07 -7.65
CA LEU A 14 3.25 12.01 -7.18
C LEU A 14 4.59 11.30 -7.06
N SER A 15 5.54 11.66 -7.91
CA SER A 15 6.82 10.95 -8.05
C SER A 15 8.01 11.73 -7.50
N SER A 16 7.91 13.05 -7.37
CA SER A 16 8.93 13.89 -6.72
C SER A 16 8.59 14.22 -5.26
N PRO A 17 9.59 14.53 -4.42
CA PRO A 17 9.36 15.06 -3.07
C PRO A 17 8.50 16.34 -3.09
N SER A 18 8.79 17.29 -3.98
CA SER A 18 8.04 18.56 -4.08
C SER A 18 6.55 18.35 -4.32
N GLN A 19 6.18 17.41 -5.20
CA GLN A 19 4.78 17.05 -5.44
C GLN A 19 4.11 16.45 -4.20
N ARG A 20 4.85 15.67 -3.41
CA ARG A 20 4.32 15.01 -2.20
C ARG A 20 4.19 15.97 -1.04
N GLU A 21 5.08 16.94 -0.92
CA GLU A 21 5.05 17.98 0.11
C GLU A 21 3.71 18.74 0.09
N GLU A 22 3.16 19.02 -1.09
CA GLU A 22 1.85 19.67 -1.25
C GLU A 22 0.70 18.91 -0.55
N TYR A 23 0.81 17.58 -0.42
CA TYR A 23 -0.23 16.71 0.15
C TYR A 23 0.19 16.06 1.47
N ALA A 24 1.41 16.32 1.96
CA ALA A 24 2.03 15.56 3.04
C ALA A 24 1.18 15.56 4.32
N ASP A 25 0.70 16.74 4.74
CA ASP A 25 -0.09 16.89 5.96
C ASP A 25 -1.44 16.15 5.87
N GLU A 26 -2.12 16.24 4.73
CA GLU A 26 -3.43 15.61 4.53
C GLU A 26 -3.29 14.08 4.45
N VAL A 27 -2.33 13.60 3.66
CA VAL A 27 -1.99 12.18 3.55
C VAL A 27 -1.58 11.61 4.90
N TRP A 28 -0.77 12.35 5.67
CA TRP A 28 -0.32 11.90 6.98
C TRP A 28 -1.47 11.74 7.96
N LYS A 29 -2.41 12.70 8.01
CA LYS A 29 -3.64 12.58 8.82
C LYS A 29 -4.43 11.32 8.47
N MET A 30 -4.60 11.02 7.18
CA MET A 30 -5.32 9.81 6.75
C MET A 30 -4.57 8.52 7.10
N ILE A 31 -3.24 8.51 6.99
CA ILE A 31 -2.41 7.37 7.42
C ILE A 31 -2.53 7.16 8.92
N GLN A 32 -2.38 8.21 9.73
CA GLN A 32 -2.52 8.10 11.19
C GLN A 32 -3.89 7.54 11.59
N MET A 33 -4.95 7.97 10.91
CA MET A 33 -6.28 7.40 11.11
C MET A 33 -6.36 5.92 10.72
N ALA A 34 -5.87 5.54 9.54
CA ALA A 34 -5.92 4.15 9.04
C ALA A 34 -5.11 3.17 9.90
N TYR A 35 -4.00 3.64 10.49
CA TYR A 35 -3.07 2.83 11.26
C TYR A 35 -3.16 3.05 12.78
N LYS A 36 -4.18 3.77 13.28
CA LYS A 36 -4.37 4.09 14.71
C LYS A 36 -4.23 2.89 15.65
N HIS A 37 -4.69 1.71 15.23
CA HIS A 37 -4.70 0.50 16.05
C HIS A 37 -3.49 -0.42 15.86
N VAL A 38 -2.76 -0.27 14.76
CA VAL A 38 -1.70 -1.22 14.34
C VAL A 38 -0.32 -0.57 14.22
N GLY A 39 -0.25 0.77 14.30
CA GLY A 39 0.95 1.56 14.10
C GLY A 39 1.35 1.68 12.62
N THR A 40 2.11 2.70 12.27
CA THR A 40 2.56 2.98 10.90
C THR A 40 3.80 2.16 10.47
N GLY A 41 4.21 1.18 11.28
CA GLY A 41 5.44 0.42 11.06
C GLY A 41 6.71 1.28 11.15
N GLY A 42 6.69 2.33 11.98
CA GLY A 42 7.80 3.26 12.14
C GLY A 42 7.96 4.27 11.00
N ALA A 43 6.96 4.41 10.12
CA ALA A 43 6.98 5.44 9.11
C ALA A 43 6.85 6.83 9.75
N ASP A 44 7.58 7.79 9.18
CA ASP A 44 7.54 9.21 9.47
C ASP A 44 7.22 9.97 8.17
N ILE A 45 6.52 11.10 8.26
CA ILE A 45 6.08 11.82 7.06
C ILE A 45 7.26 12.38 6.25
N SER A 46 8.31 12.86 6.91
CA SER A 46 9.51 13.36 6.24
C SER A 46 10.20 12.23 5.48
N ASP A 47 10.35 11.06 6.11
CA ASP A 47 10.88 9.85 5.44
C ASP A 47 10.01 9.43 4.25
N LEU A 48 8.68 9.46 4.39
CA LEU A 48 7.76 9.06 3.32
C LEU A 48 7.84 10.00 2.11
N VAL A 49 7.97 11.29 2.33
CA VAL A 49 8.10 12.30 1.27
C VAL A 49 9.39 12.08 0.48
N GLN A 50 10.49 11.84 1.19
CA GLN A 50 11.82 11.67 0.59
C GLN A 50 12.06 10.27 -0.01
N THR A 51 11.29 9.25 0.40
CA THR A 51 11.46 7.88 -0.10
C THR A 51 11.21 7.80 -1.61
N PRO A 52 12.16 7.30 -2.43
CA PRO A 52 11.92 7.09 -3.87
C PRO A 52 10.75 6.13 -4.13
N GLY A 53 9.87 6.50 -5.06
CA GLY A 53 8.65 5.74 -5.34
C GLY A 53 7.54 6.59 -5.96
N VAL A 54 6.29 6.25 -5.64
CA VAL A 54 5.10 6.96 -6.10
C VAL A 54 4.10 7.04 -4.95
N TRP A 55 3.54 8.22 -4.70
CA TRP A 55 2.29 8.32 -3.95
C TRP A 55 1.16 8.39 -4.96
N ARG A 56 0.26 7.41 -4.92
CA ARG A 56 -0.92 7.40 -5.77
C ARG A 56 -2.09 7.91 -4.96
N LEU A 57 -2.58 9.08 -5.32
CA LEU A 57 -3.72 9.71 -4.70
C LEU A 57 -4.98 9.47 -5.52
N ILE A 58 -6.11 9.35 -4.83
CA ILE A 58 -7.44 9.24 -5.43
C ILE A 58 -8.20 10.52 -5.08
N MET A 59 -8.50 11.30 -6.11
CA MET A 59 -9.22 12.56 -6.01
C MET A 59 -10.66 12.37 -6.50
N LYS A 60 -11.64 12.86 -5.76
CA LYS A 60 -13.05 12.87 -6.15
C LYS A 60 -13.65 14.24 -5.86
N ASP A 61 -14.21 14.86 -6.89
CA ASP A 61 -14.74 16.24 -6.82
C ASP A 61 -13.73 17.23 -6.20
N GLY A 62 -12.44 17.09 -6.56
CA GLY A 62 -11.34 17.91 -6.04
C GLY A 62 -10.86 17.57 -4.63
N GLN A 63 -11.44 16.57 -3.98
CA GLN A 63 -11.07 16.16 -2.62
C GLN A 63 -10.26 14.86 -2.61
N LEU A 64 -9.25 14.77 -1.77
CA LEU A 64 -8.53 13.53 -1.52
C LEU A 64 -9.44 12.55 -0.77
N VAL A 65 -9.69 11.38 -1.35
CA VAL A 65 -10.52 10.34 -0.72
C VAL A 65 -9.73 9.13 -0.25
N GLY A 66 -8.51 8.95 -0.76
CA GLY A 66 -7.58 7.91 -0.33
C GLY A 66 -6.41 7.75 -1.27
N GLY A 67 -5.65 6.67 -1.09
CA GLY A 67 -4.48 6.40 -1.90
C GLY A 67 -3.58 5.31 -1.34
N ALA A 68 -2.40 5.21 -1.94
CA ALA A 68 -1.35 4.31 -1.52
C ALA A 68 0.04 4.94 -1.71
N ILE A 69 0.96 4.56 -0.83
CA ILE A 69 2.38 4.90 -0.94
C ILE A 69 3.13 3.66 -1.40
N TYR A 70 3.81 3.79 -2.53
CA TYR A 70 4.72 2.79 -3.08
C TYR A 70 6.14 3.30 -2.95
N ARG A 71 7.07 2.38 -2.69
CA ARG A 71 8.51 2.63 -2.75
C ARG A 71 9.15 1.79 -3.83
N ASN A 72 10.26 2.28 -4.38
CA ASN A 72 11.08 1.52 -5.31
C ASN A 72 11.84 0.42 -4.55
N HIS A 73 11.44 -0.82 -4.73
CA HIS A 73 12.05 -1.98 -4.10
C HIS A 73 11.66 -3.24 -4.87
N ASN A 74 12.53 -3.77 -5.73
CA ASN A 74 12.22 -4.89 -6.64
C ASN A 74 10.90 -4.67 -7.41
N GLY A 75 10.73 -3.47 -7.97
CA GLY A 75 9.45 -2.97 -8.51
C GLY A 75 8.79 -1.98 -7.56
N LEU A 76 7.49 -1.73 -7.73
CA LEU A 76 6.71 -0.90 -6.83
C LEU A 76 6.21 -1.74 -5.65
N LYS A 77 6.88 -1.57 -4.50
CA LYS A 77 6.44 -2.20 -3.25
C LYS A 77 5.46 -1.28 -2.54
N LEU A 78 4.24 -1.75 -2.32
CA LEU A 78 3.25 -1.11 -1.45
C LEU A 78 3.79 -1.00 -0.02
N ARG A 79 3.78 0.21 0.53
CA ARG A 79 4.21 0.50 1.90
C ARG A 79 3.02 0.81 2.80
N LEU A 80 2.12 1.69 2.36
CA LEU A 80 0.96 2.14 3.13
C LEU A 80 -0.26 2.31 2.22
N ILE A 81 -1.45 2.06 2.76
CA ILE A 81 -2.74 2.40 2.15
C ILE A 81 -3.52 3.30 3.08
N PHE A 82 -4.25 4.27 2.55
CA PHE A 82 -5.02 5.21 3.37
C PHE A 82 -6.29 5.67 2.66
N HIS A 83 -7.29 6.08 3.45
CA HIS A 83 -8.54 6.63 2.94
C HIS A 83 -9.13 7.60 3.97
N ASN A 84 -10.02 8.47 3.53
CA ASN A 84 -10.70 9.45 4.39
C ASN A 84 -11.77 8.86 5.34
N GLY A 85 -11.92 7.53 5.39
CA GLY A 85 -12.82 6.83 6.31
C GLY A 85 -14.24 6.66 5.78
N THR A 86 -14.57 7.29 4.66
CA THR A 86 -15.88 7.14 4.01
C THR A 86 -15.98 5.79 3.28
N PRO A 87 -17.19 5.23 3.10
CA PRO A 87 -17.40 4.04 2.27
C PRO A 87 -16.84 4.22 0.85
N ASN A 88 -17.02 5.40 0.26
CA ASN A 88 -16.50 5.74 -1.06
C ASN A 88 -14.97 5.73 -1.10
N GLY A 89 -14.30 6.34 -0.12
CA GLY A 89 -12.83 6.33 -0.05
C GLY A 89 -12.27 4.90 0.06
N LYS A 90 -12.88 4.08 0.92
CA LYS A 90 -12.50 2.67 1.05
C LYS A 90 -12.71 1.88 -0.25
N GLN A 91 -13.86 2.04 -0.90
CA GLN A 91 -14.15 1.38 -2.17
C GLN A 91 -13.16 1.81 -3.26
N SER A 92 -12.82 3.10 -3.33
CA SER A 92 -11.90 3.62 -4.33
C SER A 92 -10.49 3.05 -4.15
N VAL A 93 -10.01 2.93 -2.91
CA VAL A 93 -8.72 2.28 -2.62
C VAL A 93 -8.75 0.80 -3.02
N ILE A 94 -9.83 0.08 -2.73
CA ILE A 94 -9.98 -1.33 -3.16
C ILE A 94 -9.91 -1.44 -4.69
N GLN A 95 -10.58 -0.54 -5.41
CA GLN A 95 -10.58 -0.54 -6.87
C GLN A 95 -9.20 -0.20 -7.46
N MET A 96 -8.47 0.75 -6.86
CA MET A 96 -7.08 1.04 -7.20
C MET A 96 -6.19 -0.20 -7.00
N MET A 97 -6.30 -0.87 -5.85
CA MET A 97 -5.54 -2.09 -5.56
C MET A 97 -5.89 -3.24 -6.53
N ALA A 98 -7.18 -3.39 -6.89
CA ALA A 98 -7.61 -4.36 -7.88
C ALA A 98 -6.98 -4.10 -9.25
N ASN A 99 -6.93 -2.82 -9.66
CA ASN A 99 -6.26 -2.42 -10.89
C ASN A 99 -4.75 -2.72 -10.85
N ASP A 100 -4.08 -2.44 -9.72
CA ASP A 100 -2.66 -2.75 -9.54
C ASP A 100 -2.34 -4.23 -9.68
N ILE A 101 -3.19 -5.08 -9.10
CA ILE A 101 -3.09 -6.54 -9.22
C ILE A 101 -3.30 -6.94 -10.68
N PHE A 102 -4.37 -6.44 -11.30
CA PHE A 102 -4.75 -6.80 -12.67
C PHE A 102 -3.63 -6.49 -13.68
N VAL A 103 -3.03 -5.30 -13.59
CA VAL A 103 -1.93 -4.91 -14.48
C VAL A 103 -0.57 -5.45 -14.02
N GLY A 104 -0.49 -6.06 -12.84
CA GLY A 104 0.72 -6.65 -12.29
C GLY A 104 1.86 -5.65 -12.07
N ARG A 105 1.56 -4.41 -11.64
CA ARG A 105 2.58 -3.35 -11.49
C ARG A 105 3.16 -3.19 -10.08
N ALA A 106 2.55 -3.83 -9.09
CA ALA A 106 2.94 -3.67 -7.70
C ALA A 106 2.95 -5.00 -6.94
N TRP A 107 3.62 -4.99 -5.79
CA TRP A 107 3.62 -6.08 -4.82
C TRP A 107 3.64 -5.52 -3.40
N GLY A 108 3.34 -6.34 -2.40
CA GLY A 108 3.38 -5.92 -1.01
C GLY A 108 3.47 -7.09 -0.04
N GLU A 109 3.67 -6.75 1.23
CA GLU A 109 3.52 -7.69 2.35
C GLU A 109 2.15 -7.48 2.98
N PHE A 110 1.44 -8.57 3.22
CA PHE A 110 0.08 -8.53 3.73
C PHE A 110 -0.12 -9.56 4.83
N SER A 111 -1.03 -9.23 5.74
CA SER A 111 -1.48 -10.11 6.80
C SER A 111 -2.94 -9.83 7.16
N GLY A 112 -3.61 -10.83 7.75
CA GLY A 112 -4.93 -10.69 8.34
C GLY A 112 -6.03 -10.32 7.33
N GLN A 113 -6.76 -9.23 7.58
CA GLN A 113 -7.89 -8.86 6.72
C GLN A 113 -7.46 -8.42 5.33
N LEU A 114 -6.35 -7.68 5.23
CA LEU A 114 -5.91 -7.13 3.95
C LEU A 114 -5.40 -8.24 3.03
N GLU A 115 -4.70 -9.24 3.57
CA GLU A 115 -4.34 -10.47 2.85
C GLU A 115 -5.58 -11.12 2.19
N ARG A 116 -6.64 -11.36 2.97
CA ARG A 116 -7.88 -11.95 2.45
C ARG A 116 -8.51 -11.12 1.34
N VAL A 117 -8.44 -9.79 1.44
CA VAL A 117 -8.93 -8.89 0.38
C VAL A 117 -8.08 -9.03 -0.87
N MET A 118 -6.75 -8.93 -0.75
CA MET A 118 -5.83 -9.01 -1.90
C MET A 118 -5.94 -10.35 -2.63
N MET A 119 -6.06 -11.47 -1.90
CA MET A 119 -6.28 -12.78 -2.48
C MET A 119 -7.60 -12.86 -3.26
N ARG A 120 -8.70 -12.29 -2.74
CA ARG A 120 -9.99 -12.22 -3.45
C ARG A 120 -9.94 -11.35 -4.70
N LEU A 121 -9.09 -10.34 -4.71
CA LEU A 121 -8.84 -9.50 -5.89
C LEU A 121 -7.94 -10.19 -6.92
N GLY A 122 -7.48 -11.43 -6.67
CA GLY A 122 -6.68 -12.21 -7.60
C GLY A 122 -5.17 -11.98 -7.49
N ALA A 123 -4.68 -11.40 -6.38
CA ALA A 123 -3.26 -11.25 -6.16
C ALA A 123 -2.57 -12.62 -6.09
N ARG A 124 -1.47 -12.77 -6.81
CA ARG A 124 -0.70 -14.03 -6.84
C ARG A 124 0.25 -14.08 -5.65
N PRO A 125 0.27 -15.17 -4.87
CA PRO A 125 1.23 -15.32 -3.80
C PRO A 125 2.61 -15.64 -4.35
N VAL A 126 3.64 -15.11 -3.69
CA VAL A 126 5.05 -15.39 -3.98
C VAL A 126 5.58 -16.34 -2.93
N SER A 127 6.38 -17.33 -3.35
CA SER A 127 6.93 -18.32 -2.42
C SER A 127 7.78 -17.66 -1.32
N ASN A 128 7.61 -18.11 -0.08
CA ASN A 128 8.31 -17.58 1.09
C ASN A 128 9.84 -17.77 1.02
N MET A 129 10.34 -18.68 0.18
CA MET A 129 11.78 -18.85 -0.05
C MET A 129 12.44 -17.57 -0.59
N TYR A 130 11.68 -16.72 -1.30
CA TYR A 130 12.18 -15.46 -1.85
C TYR A 130 12.05 -14.28 -0.88
N ALA A 131 11.36 -14.45 0.27
CA ALA A 131 11.03 -13.34 1.16
C ALA A 131 12.28 -12.60 1.66
N SER A 132 13.29 -13.31 2.14
CA SER A 132 14.52 -12.69 2.65
C SER A 132 15.19 -11.79 1.61
N LYS A 133 15.31 -12.30 0.37
CA LYS A 133 15.92 -11.60 -0.77
C LYS A 133 15.07 -10.42 -1.22
N LEU A 134 13.76 -10.61 -1.36
CA LEU A 134 12.83 -9.56 -1.79
C LEU A 134 12.74 -8.41 -0.81
N LEU A 135 12.89 -8.67 0.48
CA LEU A 135 12.79 -7.68 1.54
C LEU A 135 14.13 -7.02 1.91
N GLY A 136 15.25 -7.66 1.53
CA GLY A 136 16.58 -7.30 2.03
C GLY A 136 16.70 -7.42 3.56
N LYS A 137 15.91 -8.33 4.17
CA LYS A 137 15.81 -8.49 5.63
C LYS A 137 15.70 -9.96 5.99
N ARG A 138 16.25 -10.33 7.14
CA ARG A 138 16.13 -11.69 7.68
C ARG A 138 14.67 -11.99 8.04
N VAL A 139 14.17 -13.10 7.50
CA VAL A 139 12.95 -13.77 7.96
C VAL A 139 13.29 -14.70 9.13
N LYS A 140 12.42 -14.77 10.13
CA LYS A 140 12.64 -15.59 11.33
C LYS A 140 12.31 -17.06 11.07
N GLU A 141 11.16 -17.30 10.45
CA GLU A 141 10.62 -18.64 10.20
C GLU A 141 9.84 -18.63 8.89
N MET A 142 9.86 -19.75 8.17
CA MET A 142 9.07 -19.96 6.96
C MET A 142 7.98 -20.98 7.27
N ASP A 143 6.73 -20.66 6.94
CA ASP A 143 5.62 -21.58 7.10
C ASP A 143 5.71 -22.74 6.09
N LYS A 144 5.17 -23.89 6.49
CA LYS A 144 5.14 -25.11 5.66
C LYS A 144 4.20 -25.02 4.45
N ASP A 145 3.35 -23.99 4.39
CA ASP A 145 2.48 -23.76 3.23
C ASP A 145 3.23 -23.21 2.00
N GLY A 146 4.50 -22.85 2.17
CA GLY A 146 5.36 -22.37 1.09
C GLY A 146 5.19 -20.90 0.72
N TYR A 147 4.32 -20.16 1.40
CA TYR A 147 3.99 -18.75 1.07
C TYR A 147 4.09 -17.80 2.25
N HIS A 148 3.75 -18.23 3.46
CA HIS A 148 3.80 -17.37 4.64
C HIS A 148 5.14 -17.47 5.37
N TYR A 149 5.45 -16.44 6.15
CA TYR A 149 6.66 -16.39 6.97
C TYR A 149 6.46 -15.47 8.18
N LEU A 150 7.26 -15.68 9.22
CA LEU A 150 7.35 -14.80 10.38
C LEU A 150 8.52 -13.82 10.23
N ARG A 151 8.29 -12.53 10.49
CA ARG A 151 9.39 -11.55 10.61
C ARG A 151 9.07 -10.45 11.60
N ASP A 152 10.12 -9.74 12.00
CA ASP A 152 9.99 -8.47 12.72
C ASP A 152 9.60 -7.35 11.74
N VAL A 153 8.45 -6.71 11.98
CA VAL A 153 7.96 -5.57 11.19
C VAL A 153 8.35 -4.21 11.76
N GLY A 154 9.15 -4.19 12.83
CA GLY A 154 9.64 -3.02 13.53
C GLY A 154 9.32 -3.07 15.02
N ASN A 155 10.25 -2.60 15.85
CA ASN A 155 10.13 -2.51 17.31
C ASN A 155 9.81 -3.86 17.99
N GLY A 156 10.34 -4.97 17.49
CA GLY A 156 10.12 -6.30 18.06
C GLY A 156 8.76 -6.92 17.71
N ASN A 157 7.94 -6.25 16.89
CA ASN A 157 6.63 -6.75 16.52
C ASN A 157 6.76 -7.87 15.49
N ILE A 158 6.56 -9.11 15.93
CA ILE A 158 6.61 -10.28 15.04
C ILE A 158 5.24 -10.49 14.40
N LYS A 159 5.21 -10.54 13.07
CA LYS A 159 4.01 -10.81 12.29
C LYS A 159 4.22 -11.96 11.32
N ARG A 160 3.14 -12.70 11.10
CA ARG A 160 2.98 -13.65 10.00
C ARG A 160 2.51 -12.88 8.78
N GLU A 161 3.32 -12.89 7.74
CA GLU A 161 3.10 -12.11 6.51
C GLU A 161 3.17 -13.04 5.29
N ILE A 162 2.59 -12.58 4.19
CA ILE A 162 2.71 -13.17 2.85
C ILE A 162 3.05 -12.09 1.84
N ILE A 163 3.87 -12.43 0.84
CA ILE A 163 4.13 -11.55 -0.30
C ILE A 163 3.10 -11.84 -1.38
N LEU A 164 2.36 -10.79 -1.79
CA LEU A 164 1.39 -10.86 -2.88
C LEU A 164 1.73 -9.84 -3.97
N GLY A 165 1.52 -10.22 -5.23
CA GLY A 165 1.67 -9.33 -6.39
C GLY A 165 2.84 -9.71 -7.30
N ASN A 166 3.43 -8.72 -7.97
CA ASN A 166 4.42 -8.94 -9.03
C ASN A 166 5.76 -8.19 -8.76
N PRO A 167 6.64 -8.72 -7.89
CA PRO A 167 7.99 -8.18 -7.77
C PRO A 167 8.78 -8.43 -9.06
N THR A 168 9.54 -7.43 -9.53
CA THR A 168 10.23 -7.50 -10.83
C THR A 168 11.53 -8.31 -10.79
N LYS A 169 12.07 -8.58 -9.60
CA LYS A 169 13.33 -9.31 -9.40
C LYS A 169 13.22 -10.18 -8.14
N TYR A 170 13.49 -11.48 -8.26
CA TYR A 170 13.63 -12.44 -7.16
C TYR A 170 14.85 -13.34 -7.36
#